data_AF-A0A1C3W1R6-F1
#
_entry.id   AF-A0A1C3W1R6-F1
#
_cell.length_a   1.000
_cell.length_b   1.000
_cell.length_c   1.000
_cell.angle_alpha   90.00
_cell.angle_beta   90.00
_cell.angle_gamma   90.00
#
_symmetry.space_group_name_H-M   'P 1'
#
loop_
_entity.id
_entity.type
_entity.pdbx_description
1 polymer ?
#
loop_
_entity_poly.entity_id
_entity_poly.type
_entity_poly.pdbx_seq_one_letter_code
_entity_poly.pdbx_strand_id
1 'polypeptide(L)' 'MKSPEADQPRTRKAPLFRVRFRDGATVITTAANALQAEQKARRQRPGFVETVRILKGNR' A
#
# COMPACT_ATOMS: atom_id res chain seq x y z
N MET A 1 -36.84 -12.21 18.64
CA MET A 1 -35.67 -11.63 19.33
C MET A 1 -34.42 -11.93 18.51
N LYS A 2 -33.70 -10.86 18.13
CA LYS A 2 -32.32 -10.74 17.64
C LYS A 2 -31.73 -11.82 16.72
N SER A 3 -31.65 -11.50 15.44
CA SER A 3 -30.74 -12.10 14.46
C SER A 3 -29.28 -11.93 14.90
N PRO A 4 -28.39 -12.91 14.66
CA PRO A 4 -26.95 -12.71 14.82
C PRO A 4 -26.47 -11.80 13.69
N GLU A 5 -26.24 -10.53 14.02
CA GLU A 5 -25.59 -9.56 13.16
C GLU A 5 -24.17 -10.06 12.90
N ALA A 6 -23.95 -10.58 11.69
CA ALA A 6 -22.68 -11.10 11.28
C ALA A 6 -21.61 -10.02 11.47
N ASP A 7 -20.62 -10.32 12.31
CA ASP A 7 -19.36 -9.59 12.40
C ASP A 7 -18.67 -9.70 11.03
N GLN A 8 -19.07 -8.85 10.10
CA GLN A 8 -18.38 -8.70 8.83
C GLN A 8 -16.97 -8.21 9.18
N PRO A 9 -15.91 -9.00 8.91
CA PRO A 9 -14.57 -8.52 9.17
C PRO A 9 -14.38 -7.29 8.29
N ARG A 10 -14.37 -6.09 8.90
CA ARG A 10 -14.04 -4.83 8.24
C ARG A 10 -12.77 -5.11 7.47
N THR A 11 -12.87 -5.23 6.14
CA THR A 11 -11.74 -5.58 5.29
C THR A 11 -10.77 -4.43 5.44
N ARG A 12 -9.77 -4.58 6.32
CA ARG A 12 -8.79 -3.53 6.63
C ARG A 12 -8.11 -3.21 5.31
N LYS A 13 -8.53 -2.12 4.65
CA LYS A 13 -8.02 -1.74 3.33
C LYS A 13 -6.51 -1.63 3.43
N ALA A 14 -5.75 -2.32 2.58
CA ALA A 14 -4.30 -2.24 2.67
C ALA A 14 -3.86 -0.77 2.50
N PRO A 15 -2.94 -0.25 3.33
CA PRO A 15 -2.49 1.13 3.22
C PRO A 15 -1.91 1.42 1.83
N LEU A 16 -2.16 2.64 1.36
CA LEU A 16 -1.72 3.10 0.05
C LEU A 16 -0.37 3.81 0.17
N PHE A 17 0.59 3.41 -0.64
CA PHE A 17 1.95 3.96 -0.67
C PHE A 17 2.24 4.59 -2.03
N ARG A 18 2.99 5.68 -2.02
CA ARG A 18 3.62 6.31 -3.17
C ARG A 18 5.12 6.04 -3.12
N VAL A 19 5.63 5.33 -4.10
CA VAL A 19 7.05 5.02 -4.29
C VAL A 19 7.55 5.88 -5.44
N ARG A 20 8.52 6.76 -5.17
CA ARG A 20 9.18 7.57 -6.19
C ARG A 20 10.55 6.98 -6.49
N PHE A 21 10.88 6.87 -7.76
CA PHE A 21 12.15 6.36 -8.27
C PHE A 21 13.07 7.51 -8.65
N ARG A 22 14.38 7.26 -8.67
CA ARG A 22 15.41 8.26 -9.01
C ARG A 22 15.33 8.75 -10.46
N ASP A 23 14.74 7.97 -11.34
CA ASP A 23 14.46 8.36 -12.74
C ASP A 23 13.24 9.28 -12.87
N GLY A 24 12.66 9.73 -11.74
CA GLY A 24 11.50 10.60 -11.68
C GLY A 24 10.16 9.85 -11.71
N ALA A 25 10.16 8.54 -11.94
CA ALA A 25 8.94 7.77 -12.01
C ALA A 25 8.28 7.60 -10.64
N THR A 26 6.96 7.45 -10.63
CA THR A 26 6.20 7.24 -9.41
C THR A 26 5.26 6.07 -9.58
N VAL A 27 5.30 5.14 -8.61
CA VAL A 27 4.39 3.99 -8.52
C VAL A 27 3.54 4.14 -7.28
N ILE A 28 2.22 4.04 -7.43
CA ILE A 28 1.28 4.02 -6.33
C ILE A 28 0.83 2.56 -6.13
N THR A 29 1.00 2.03 -4.93
CA THR A 29 0.69 0.62 -4.64
C THR A 29 0.17 0.42 -3.23
N THR A 30 -0.69 -0.57 -3.05
CA THR A 30 -1.16 -0.99 -1.72
C THR A 30 -0.25 -2.08 -1.15
N ALA A 31 0.16 -1.91 0.10
CA ALA A 31 1.03 -2.86 0.79
C ALA A 31 0.72 -2.90 2.29
N ALA A 32 1.21 -3.90 3.02
CA ALA A 32 1.06 -3.90 4.48
C ALA A 32 2.01 -2.88 5.15
N ASN A 33 3.17 -2.65 4.55
CA ASN A 33 4.20 -1.74 5.05
C ASN A 33 5.04 -1.15 3.89
N ALA A 34 5.93 -0.20 4.22
CA ALA A 34 6.76 0.50 3.24
C ALA A 34 7.71 -0.43 2.48
N LEU A 35 8.28 -1.44 3.15
CA LEU A 35 9.19 -2.41 2.53
C LEU A 35 8.48 -3.24 1.44
N GLN A 36 7.28 -3.72 1.73
CA GLN A 36 6.47 -4.43 0.75
C GLN A 36 6.02 -3.52 -0.40
N ALA A 37 5.73 -2.25 -0.12
CA ALA A 37 5.41 -1.28 -1.16
C ALA A 37 6.60 -1.07 -2.11
N GLU A 38 7.81 -0.96 -1.55
CA GLU A 38 9.03 -0.82 -2.32
C GLU A 38 9.32 -2.05 -3.19
N GLN A 39 9.25 -3.26 -2.62
CA GLN A 39 9.44 -4.50 -3.36
C GLN A 39 8.43 -4.64 -4.51
N LYS A 40 7.15 -4.34 -4.25
CA LYS A 40 6.12 -4.34 -5.30
C LYS A 40 6.41 -3.31 -6.38
N ALA A 41 6.81 -2.11 -6.00
CA ALA A 41 7.14 -1.06 -6.95
C ALA A 41 8.33 -1.45 -7.81
N ARG A 42 9.40 -2.02 -7.22
CA ARG A 42 10.58 -2.51 -7.95
C ARG A 42 10.27 -3.65 -8.93
N ARG A 43 9.27 -4.49 -8.62
CA ARG A 43 8.78 -5.53 -9.55
C ARG A 43 8.04 -4.94 -10.75
N GLN A 44 7.30 -3.85 -10.56
CA GLN A 44 6.60 -3.15 -11.66
C GLN A 44 7.58 -2.32 -12.50
N ARG A 45 8.56 -1.70 -11.84
CA ARG A 45 9.58 -0.88 -12.49
C ARG A 45 10.94 -1.19 -11.86
N PRO A 46 11.82 -1.91 -12.57
CA PRO A 46 13.20 -2.08 -12.13
C PRO A 46 13.88 -0.71 -12.01
N GLY A 47 14.54 -0.45 -10.88
CA GLY A 47 15.22 0.82 -10.66
C GLY A 47 15.48 1.11 -9.19
N PHE A 48 16.19 2.21 -8.95
CA PHE A 48 16.48 2.71 -7.60
C PHE A 48 15.33 3.56 -7.08
N VAL A 49 14.80 3.16 -5.93
CA VAL A 49 13.79 3.94 -5.21
C VAL A 49 14.46 5.12 -4.51
N GLU A 50 13.87 6.29 -4.69
CA GLU A 50 14.27 7.54 -4.05
C GLU A 50 13.54 7.72 -2.72
N THR A 51 12.20 7.60 -2.72
CA THR A 51 11.38 7.75 -1.51
C THR A 51 10.16 6.84 -1.51
N VAL A 52 9.72 6.44 -0.32
CA VAL A 52 8.44 5.75 -0.10
C VAL A 52 7.63 6.55 0.92
N ARG A 53 6.41 6.95 0.56
CA ARG A 53 5.49 7.69 1.44
C ARG A 53 4.13 7.02 1.53
N ILE A 54 3.53 7.01 2.72
CA ILE A 54 2.13 6.57 2.89
C ILE A 54 1.21 7.70 2.43
N LEU A 55 0.32 7.42 1.48
CA LEU A 55 -0.72 8.35 1.04
C LEU A 55 -1.99 8.23 1.89
N LYS A 56 -2.35 6.99 2.26
CA LYS A 56 -3.52 6.71 3.09
C LYS A 56 -3.22 5.53 4.00
N GLY A 57 -3.06 5.81 5.29
CA GLY A 57 -3.00 4.78 6.33
C GLY A 57 -4.41 4.36 6.72
N ASN A 58 -4.60 3.09 7.10
CA ASN A 58 -5.81 2.73 7.85
C ASN A 58 -5.76 3.44 9.19
N ARG A 59 -6.63 4.43 9.37
CA ARG A 59 -7.03 4.93 10.66
C ARG A 59 -8.40 4.36 10.99
#